data_AF-A0A1W9INX1-F1
#
_entry.id   AF-A0A1W9INX1-F1
#
_cell.length_a   1.000
_cell.length_b   1.000
_cell.length_c   1.000
_cell.angle_alpha   90.00
_cell.angle_beta   90.00
_cell.angle_gamma   90.00
#
_symmetry.space_group_name_H-M   'P 1'
#
loop_
_entity.id
_entity.type
_entity.pdbx_description
1 polymer ?
#
loop_
_entity_poly.entity_id
_entity_poly.type
_entity_poly.pdbx_seq_one_letter_code
_entity_poly.pdbx_strand_id
1 'polypeptide(L)'
;MSSSTHTRPPNRLIHETSPYLLQHAYNPVDWYPWGPEALQAAKDKNRPILLSIGYSACHWCHVMERESFENDATAELMNRDFVCIKVDREERPDLDEIYMQATVAMNHGQGGWPMTVFLTPEQKPFFAGTYFPPEDRWGRPGFGTLLKKIADYWRTDAAGVHAQAKDMTARLKDAGRIPSPISVSESALDEAVAQFNGEFDKTHGGFGTAPKFPPAAGLSLLLRCHRRSGDKQALAMVTKTLDMMAAGGIYDHIGGGFARYSTDARWLVPHFEKMLYDNALLARVYVEAYQVTKNPLYRQVATETLDYVLREMTGPAGGFHSATDADSEGVEGKFFVWTPADVRAALNDEETARRFCALYDITDAGNWEHTNIPNRLRPIEEVARHIDLTTDELLETAARAKPALYRARQQRIP
;
A
#
# COMPACT_ATOMS: atom_id res chain seq x y z
N MET A 1 -10.60 -16.49 -13.66
CA MET A 1 -10.94 -15.95 -15.00
C MET A 1 -12.46 -15.92 -15.14
N SER A 2 -13.08 -14.81 -14.72
CA SER A 2 -14.50 -14.59 -14.96
C SER A 2 -14.66 -14.24 -16.45
N SER A 3 -15.35 -15.10 -17.19
CA SER A 3 -15.77 -14.83 -18.57
C SER A 3 -16.88 -13.78 -18.55
N SER A 4 -16.53 -12.52 -18.30
CA SER A 4 -17.38 -11.39 -18.63
C SER A 4 -17.48 -11.30 -20.15
N THR A 5 -18.67 -11.56 -20.70
CA THR A 5 -18.95 -11.27 -22.11
C THR A 5 -18.94 -9.75 -22.27
N HIS A 6 -17.84 -9.20 -22.77
CA HIS A 6 -17.72 -7.76 -22.97
C HIS A 6 -18.71 -7.30 -24.06
N THR A 7 -19.68 -6.48 -23.67
CA THR A 7 -20.75 -5.96 -24.56
C THR A 7 -20.36 -4.66 -25.27
N ARG A 8 -19.20 -4.08 -24.94
CA ARG A 8 -18.72 -2.80 -25.46
C ARG A 8 -17.50 -3.01 -26.38
N PRO A 9 -17.30 -2.17 -27.41
CA PRO A 9 -16.05 -2.19 -28.17
C PRO A 9 -14.89 -1.76 -27.28
N PRO A 10 -13.69 -2.35 -27.46
CA PRO A 10 -12.54 -1.96 -26.66
C PRO A 10 -12.00 -0.57 -27.04
N ASN A 11 -11.39 0.11 -26.07
CA ASN A 11 -10.53 1.29 -26.28
C ASN A 11 -9.09 0.86 -26.61
N ARG A 12 -8.16 1.82 -26.67
CA ARG A 12 -6.77 1.60 -27.12
C ARG A 12 -5.96 0.68 -26.20
N LEU A 13 -6.34 0.54 -24.93
CA LEU A 13 -5.61 -0.28 -23.97
C LEU A 13 -5.63 -1.78 -24.32
N ILE A 14 -6.50 -2.22 -25.25
CA ILE A 14 -6.53 -3.62 -25.73
C ILE A 14 -5.22 -4.07 -26.39
N HIS A 15 -4.35 -3.13 -26.75
CA HIS A 15 -3.05 -3.39 -27.36
C HIS A 15 -1.88 -3.40 -26.36
N GLU A 16 -2.14 -3.11 -25.09
CA GLU A 16 -1.13 -3.10 -24.04
C GLU A 16 -0.80 -4.51 -23.55
N THR A 17 0.38 -4.67 -22.95
CA THR A 17 0.81 -5.94 -22.35
C THR A 17 0.46 -6.05 -20.88
N SER A 18 0.35 -4.93 -20.18
CA SER A 18 -0.01 -4.88 -18.76
C SER A 18 -1.39 -5.50 -18.54
N PRO A 19 -1.51 -6.54 -17.67
CA PRO A 19 -2.81 -7.06 -17.25
C PRO A 19 -3.69 -5.98 -16.62
N TYR A 20 -3.09 -5.04 -15.89
CA TYR A 20 -3.80 -3.91 -15.27
C TYR A 20 -4.43 -2.99 -16.33
N LEU A 21 -3.69 -2.63 -17.38
CA LEU A 21 -4.23 -1.80 -18.46
C LEU A 21 -5.30 -2.54 -19.27
N LEU A 22 -5.08 -3.83 -19.55
CA LEU A 22 -6.02 -4.68 -20.28
C LEU A 22 -7.37 -4.81 -19.54
N GLN A 23 -7.38 -4.82 -18.20
CA GLN A 23 -8.61 -4.83 -17.41
C GLN A 23 -9.51 -3.62 -17.75
N HIS A 24 -8.93 -2.46 -18.05
CA HIS A 24 -9.64 -1.24 -18.38
C HIS A 24 -9.96 -1.09 -19.88
N ALA A 25 -9.60 -2.06 -20.72
CA ALA A 25 -9.75 -1.97 -22.18
C ALA A 25 -11.22 -1.86 -22.64
N TYR A 26 -12.17 -2.31 -21.83
CA TYR A 26 -13.61 -2.28 -22.14
C TYR A 26 -14.40 -1.25 -21.34
N ASN A 27 -13.71 -0.39 -20.59
CA ASN A 27 -14.36 0.71 -19.89
C ASN A 27 -14.94 1.71 -20.91
N PRO A 28 -16.09 2.34 -20.62
CA PRO A 28 -16.69 3.35 -21.49
C PRO A 28 -15.83 4.62 -21.62
N VAL A 29 -14.84 4.81 -20.74
CA VAL A 29 -13.82 5.85 -20.88
C VAL A 29 -12.90 5.52 -22.07
N ASP A 30 -12.68 6.49 -22.95
CA ASP A 30 -11.75 6.39 -24.08
C ASP A 30 -10.31 6.54 -23.58
N TRP A 31 -9.83 5.50 -22.91
CA TRP A 31 -8.47 5.46 -22.37
C TRP A 31 -7.43 5.38 -23.49
N TYR A 32 -6.39 6.18 -23.31
CA TYR A 32 -5.12 6.06 -24.00
C TYR A 32 -4.06 5.46 -23.06
N PRO A 33 -3.11 4.67 -23.58
CA PRO A 33 -1.85 4.46 -22.89
C PRO A 33 -1.02 5.75 -22.90
N TRP A 34 -0.04 5.87 -22.00
CA TRP A 34 0.88 6.98 -22.05
C TRP A 34 1.78 6.90 -23.29
N GLY A 35 1.65 7.87 -24.20
CA GLY A 35 2.50 7.91 -25.39
C GLY A 35 2.25 9.12 -26.28
N PRO A 36 3.02 9.24 -27.38
CA PRO A 36 2.94 10.38 -28.29
C PRO A 36 1.53 10.65 -28.84
N GLU A 37 0.74 9.59 -29.10
CA GLU A 37 -0.63 9.73 -29.61
C GLU A 37 -1.53 10.51 -28.64
N ALA A 38 -1.55 10.11 -27.36
CA ALA A 38 -2.36 10.75 -26.33
C ALA A 38 -1.91 12.20 -26.07
N LEU A 39 -0.60 12.40 -26.00
CA LEU A 39 0.01 13.70 -25.74
C LEU A 39 -0.24 14.67 -26.90
N GLN A 40 -0.23 14.19 -28.15
CA GLN A 40 -0.56 15.00 -29.31
C GLN A 40 -2.07 15.29 -29.37
N ALA A 41 -2.91 14.29 -29.08
CA ALA A 41 -4.36 14.48 -29.02
C ALA A 41 -4.77 15.55 -28.00
N ALA A 42 -4.10 15.63 -26.85
CA ALA A 42 -4.35 16.67 -25.85
C ALA A 42 -4.07 18.07 -26.38
N LYS A 43 -2.98 18.23 -27.16
CA LYS A 43 -2.61 19.50 -27.80
C LYS A 43 -3.58 19.87 -28.92
N ASP A 44 -3.86 18.94 -29.83
CA ASP A 44 -4.70 19.17 -30.99
C ASP A 44 -6.14 19.53 -30.59
N LYS A 45 -6.66 18.85 -29.56
CA LYS A 45 -8.00 19.11 -29.01
C LYS A 45 -8.03 20.30 -28.04
N ASN A 46 -6.86 20.82 -27.64
CA ASN A 46 -6.70 21.80 -26.56
C ASN A 46 -7.48 21.42 -25.29
N ARG A 47 -7.29 20.18 -24.83
CA ARG A 47 -7.96 19.61 -23.66
C ARG A 47 -6.94 19.23 -22.59
N PRO A 48 -7.27 19.41 -21.29
CA PRO A 48 -6.43 18.90 -20.23
C PRO A 48 -6.34 17.37 -20.30
N ILE A 49 -5.23 16.85 -19.80
CA ILE A 49 -5.02 15.41 -19.63
C ILE A 49 -5.58 15.03 -18.26
N LEU A 50 -6.39 13.97 -18.21
CA LEU A 50 -6.71 13.27 -16.97
C LEU A 50 -5.83 12.02 -16.92
N LEU A 51 -4.80 12.06 -16.10
CA LEU A 51 -3.87 10.96 -15.89
C LEU A 51 -4.31 10.13 -14.68
N SER A 52 -4.58 8.85 -14.88
CA SER A 52 -4.89 7.89 -13.82
C SER A 52 -3.79 6.81 -13.74
N ILE A 53 -2.98 6.87 -12.69
CA ILE A 53 -1.94 5.88 -12.41
C ILE A 53 -2.42 4.91 -11.33
N GLY A 54 -2.25 3.62 -11.59
CA GLY A 54 -2.50 2.55 -10.61
C GLY A 54 -1.72 1.31 -11.01
N TYR A 55 -2.07 0.16 -10.46
CA TYR A 55 -1.44 -1.13 -10.74
C TYR A 55 -2.37 -2.24 -10.27
N SER A 56 -2.11 -3.48 -10.67
CA SER A 56 -3.05 -4.60 -10.60
C SER A 56 -3.46 -5.02 -9.18
N ALA A 57 -2.61 -4.87 -8.17
CA ALA A 57 -2.91 -5.30 -6.79
C ALA A 57 -3.61 -4.20 -5.93
N CYS A 58 -3.88 -3.04 -6.53
CA CYS A 58 -4.39 -1.86 -5.85
C CYS A 58 -5.90 -1.93 -5.62
N HIS A 59 -6.33 -2.25 -4.39
CA HIS A 59 -7.75 -2.29 -4.01
C HIS A 59 -8.53 -1.01 -4.40
N TRP A 60 -8.07 0.16 -3.96
CA TRP A 60 -8.76 1.43 -4.25
C TRP A 60 -8.81 1.76 -5.75
N CYS A 61 -7.89 1.21 -6.55
CA CYS A 61 -7.91 1.35 -7.99
C CYS A 61 -9.08 0.56 -8.59
N HIS A 62 -9.34 -0.66 -8.08
CA HIS A 62 -10.52 -1.46 -8.45
C HIS A 62 -11.83 -0.86 -7.92
N VAL A 63 -11.82 -0.26 -6.73
CA VAL A 63 -12.99 0.47 -6.22
C VAL A 63 -13.32 1.64 -7.15
N MET A 64 -12.33 2.48 -7.48
CA MET A 64 -12.54 3.63 -8.37
C MET A 64 -12.95 3.21 -9.79
N GLU A 65 -12.44 2.10 -10.30
CA GLU A 65 -12.92 1.52 -11.56
C GLU A 65 -14.41 1.22 -11.51
N ARG A 66 -14.82 0.34 -10.58
CA ARG A 66 -16.20 -0.15 -10.47
C ARG A 66 -17.19 0.98 -10.23
N GLU A 67 -16.82 1.93 -9.37
CA GLU A 67 -17.72 3.02 -8.99
C GLU A 67 -17.76 4.17 -9.99
N SER A 68 -16.67 4.42 -10.72
CA SER A 68 -16.53 5.62 -11.57
C SER A 68 -16.18 5.33 -13.02
N PHE A 69 -15.16 4.52 -13.32
CA PHE A 69 -14.69 4.35 -14.70
C PHE A 69 -15.59 3.42 -15.54
N GLU A 70 -16.36 2.54 -14.91
CA GLU A 70 -17.37 1.71 -15.58
C GLU A 70 -18.73 2.42 -15.78
N ASN A 71 -18.91 3.57 -15.13
CA ASN A 71 -20.15 4.35 -15.16
C ASN A 71 -20.23 5.22 -16.42
N ASP A 72 -21.23 4.98 -17.27
CA ASP A 72 -21.37 5.67 -18.56
C ASP A 72 -21.48 7.20 -18.42
N ALA A 73 -22.25 7.71 -17.45
CA ALA A 73 -22.41 9.14 -17.25
C ALA A 73 -21.10 9.84 -16.82
N THR A 74 -20.28 9.17 -16.02
CA THR A 74 -18.96 9.65 -15.63
C THR A 74 -18.00 9.60 -16.81
N ALA A 75 -18.00 8.49 -17.57
CA ALA A 75 -17.18 8.34 -18.75
C ALA A 75 -17.51 9.36 -19.85
N GLU A 76 -18.78 9.71 -20.04
CA GLU A 76 -19.20 10.77 -20.96
C GLU A 76 -18.57 12.13 -20.59
N LEU A 77 -18.55 12.49 -19.30
CA LEU A 77 -17.88 13.71 -18.83
C LEU A 77 -16.38 13.65 -19.10
N MET A 78 -15.75 12.52 -18.77
CA MET A 78 -14.32 12.29 -18.99
C MET A 78 -13.94 12.44 -20.48
N ASN A 79 -14.65 11.73 -21.37
CA ASN A 79 -14.40 11.71 -22.81
C ASN A 79 -14.68 13.07 -23.48
N ARG A 80 -15.66 13.81 -22.97
CA ARG A 80 -16.01 15.14 -23.49
C ARG A 80 -14.93 16.17 -23.18
N ASP A 81 -14.46 16.21 -21.94
CA ASP A 81 -13.67 17.35 -21.45
C ASP A 81 -12.16 17.07 -21.38
N PHE A 82 -11.73 15.80 -21.39
CA PHE A 82 -10.35 15.41 -21.14
C PHE A 82 -9.78 14.49 -22.23
N VAL A 83 -8.45 14.41 -22.29
CA VAL A 83 -7.75 13.25 -22.84
C VAL A 83 -7.38 12.34 -21.69
N CYS A 84 -8.01 11.17 -21.61
CA CYS A 84 -7.88 10.26 -20.49
C CYS A 84 -6.72 9.30 -20.74
N ILE A 85 -5.71 9.31 -19.86
CA ILE A 85 -4.54 8.45 -19.95
C ILE A 85 -4.49 7.51 -18.75
N LYS A 86 -4.39 6.20 -19.01
CA LYS A 86 -4.20 5.17 -17.99
C LYS A 86 -2.75 4.72 -17.98
N VAL A 87 -2.15 4.62 -16.79
CA VAL A 87 -0.77 4.17 -16.62
C VAL A 87 -0.71 3.07 -15.57
N ASP A 88 0.04 2.02 -15.89
CA ASP A 88 0.50 1.03 -14.93
C ASP A 88 1.81 1.52 -14.30
N ARG A 89 1.80 1.70 -12.99
CA ARG A 89 2.97 2.06 -12.19
C ARG A 89 4.09 1.04 -12.33
N GLU A 90 3.76 -0.24 -12.45
CA GLU A 90 4.77 -1.31 -12.50
C GLU A 90 5.57 -1.30 -13.81
N GLU A 91 4.94 -0.86 -14.91
CA GLU A 91 5.62 -0.67 -16.19
C GLU A 91 6.27 0.73 -16.31
N ARG A 92 5.70 1.76 -15.66
CA ARG A 92 6.17 3.16 -15.72
C ARG A 92 6.37 3.79 -14.34
N PRO A 93 7.30 3.26 -13.51
CA PRO A 93 7.59 3.80 -12.19
C PRO A 93 8.17 5.23 -12.25
N ASP A 94 8.75 5.61 -13.39
CA ASP A 94 9.26 6.96 -13.66
C ASP A 94 8.14 8.02 -13.67
N LEU A 95 7.01 7.71 -14.32
CA LEU A 95 5.85 8.61 -14.33
C LEU A 95 5.18 8.66 -12.97
N ASP A 96 5.06 7.50 -12.32
CA ASP A 96 4.52 7.40 -10.98
C ASP A 96 5.28 8.29 -9.98
N GLU A 97 6.60 8.21 -9.96
CA GLU A 97 7.42 9.01 -9.03
C GLU A 97 7.22 10.52 -9.25
N ILE A 98 7.29 10.98 -10.50
CA ILE A 98 7.14 12.40 -10.85
C ILE A 98 5.77 12.94 -10.41
N TYR A 99 4.70 12.22 -10.73
CA TYR A 99 3.35 12.68 -10.44
C TYR A 99 2.93 12.41 -8.99
N MET A 100 3.55 11.46 -8.30
CA MET A 100 3.38 11.28 -6.86
C MET A 100 3.96 12.46 -6.10
N GLN A 101 5.14 12.96 -6.48
CA GLN A 101 5.71 14.18 -5.88
C GLN A 101 4.77 15.38 -6.06
N ALA A 102 4.18 15.54 -7.25
CA ALA A 102 3.16 16.56 -7.49
C ALA A 102 1.93 16.39 -6.59
N THR A 103 1.44 15.15 -6.45
CA THR A 103 0.27 14.81 -5.64
C THR A 103 0.51 15.13 -4.16
N VAL A 104 1.64 14.68 -3.61
CA VAL A 104 2.07 14.96 -2.23
C VAL A 104 2.18 16.46 -1.98
N ALA A 105 2.77 17.20 -2.92
CA ALA A 105 2.92 18.66 -2.81
C ALA A 105 1.57 19.41 -2.84
N MET A 106 0.56 18.88 -3.57
CA MET A 106 -0.78 19.47 -3.65
C MET A 106 -1.70 19.06 -2.49
N ASN A 107 -1.52 17.86 -1.95
CA ASN A 107 -2.44 17.26 -0.97
C ASN A 107 -1.89 17.28 0.45
N HIS A 108 -1.24 18.37 0.84
CA HIS A 108 -0.75 18.58 2.22
C HIS A 108 0.14 17.43 2.72
N GLY A 109 1.02 16.90 1.85
CA GLY A 109 1.94 15.81 2.19
C GLY A 109 1.35 14.41 1.99
N GLN A 110 0.09 14.29 1.54
CA GLN A 110 -0.56 12.99 1.32
C GLN A 110 -0.46 12.55 -0.14
N GLY A 111 -0.16 11.27 -0.35
CA GLY A 111 -0.13 10.62 -1.66
C GLY A 111 -0.72 9.22 -1.57
N GLY A 112 -0.91 8.57 -2.70
CA GLY A 112 -1.46 7.21 -2.76
C GLY A 112 -2.05 6.87 -4.12
N TRP A 113 -2.57 5.65 -4.22
CA TRP A 113 -3.22 5.14 -5.43
C TRP A 113 -4.69 4.81 -5.16
N PRO A 114 -5.59 4.94 -6.15
CA PRO A 114 -5.34 5.40 -7.53
C PRO A 114 -4.91 6.85 -7.53
N MET A 115 -3.93 7.20 -8.35
CA MET A 115 -3.43 8.56 -8.44
C MET A 115 -4.09 9.25 -9.64
N THR A 116 -4.92 10.25 -9.37
CA THR A 116 -5.65 11.02 -10.38
C THR A 116 -5.06 12.41 -10.49
N VAL A 117 -4.44 12.72 -11.63
CA VAL A 117 -3.72 13.98 -11.86
C VAL A 117 -4.24 14.67 -13.11
N PHE A 118 -4.53 15.95 -13.00
CA PHE A 118 -4.93 16.78 -14.14
C PHE A 118 -3.72 17.60 -14.62
N LEU A 119 -3.39 17.43 -15.90
CA LEU A 119 -2.23 18.06 -16.53
C LEU A 119 -2.66 18.98 -17.67
N THR A 120 -1.86 20.02 -17.93
CA THR A 120 -1.95 20.73 -19.20
C THR A 120 -1.49 19.83 -20.36
N PRO A 121 -1.77 20.18 -21.63
CA PRO A 121 -1.24 19.45 -22.80
C PRO A 121 0.30 19.34 -22.84
N GLU A 122 1.01 20.21 -22.12
CA GLU A 122 2.47 20.18 -21.91
C GLU A 122 2.90 19.33 -20.70
N GLN A 123 1.99 18.49 -20.18
CA GLN A 123 2.25 17.53 -19.09
C GLN A 123 2.53 18.18 -17.72
N LYS A 124 2.11 19.44 -17.53
CA LYS A 124 2.34 20.15 -16.27
C LYS A 124 1.17 19.92 -15.31
N PRO A 125 1.38 19.40 -14.09
CA PRO A 125 0.30 19.14 -13.15
C PRO A 125 -0.24 20.44 -12.57
N PHE A 126 -1.57 20.57 -12.53
CA PHE A 126 -2.24 21.71 -11.90
C PHE A 126 -3.27 21.30 -10.83
N PHE A 127 -3.70 20.04 -10.82
CA PHE A 127 -4.52 19.46 -9.76
C PHE A 127 -4.21 17.98 -9.60
N ALA A 128 -4.28 17.45 -8.38
CA ALA A 128 -4.02 16.04 -8.09
C ALA A 128 -4.85 15.55 -6.92
N GLY A 129 -5.15 14.25 -6.91
CA GLY A 129 -5.88 13.56 -5.86
C GLY A 129 -5.60 12.07 -5.88
N THR A 130 -6.08 11.38 -4.85
CA THR A 130 -6.04 9.92 -4.81
C THR A 130 -7.39 9.35 -5.26
N TYR A 131 -8.10 8.65 -4.38
CA TYR A 131 -9.46 8.17 -4.61
C TYR A 131 -10.47 9.31 -4.49
N PHE A 132 -11.44 9.33 -5.41
CA PHE A 132 -12.61 10.21 -5.38
C PHE A 132 -13.89 9.37 -5.40
N PRO A 133 -14.83 9.57 -4.46
CA PRO A 133 -16.09 8.85 -4.47
C PRO A 133 -16.95 9.23 -5.67
N PRO A 134 -17.89 8.36 -6.12
CA PRO A 134 -18.74 8.67 -7.27
C PRO A 134 -19.69 9.86 -7.00
N GLU A 135 -20.10 10.02 -5.75
CA GLU A 135 -21.03 11.06 -5.30
C GLU A 135 -20.38 12.01 -4.28
N ASP A 136 -20.94 13.21 -4.15
CA ASP A 136 -20.56 14.17 -3.11
C ASP A 136 -20.83 13.56 -1.72
N ARG A 137 -19.77 13.30 -0.95
CA ARG A 137 -19.85 12.70 0.40
C ARG A 137 -18.81 13.30 1.35
N TRP A 138 -19.13 13.32 2.64
CA TRP A 138 -18.23 13.77 3.72
C TRP A 138 -17.63 15.17 3.50
N GLY A 139 -18.40 16.08 2.89
CA GLY A 139 -17.94 17.44 2.59
C GLY A 139 -16.92 17.54 1.45
N ARG A 140 -16.70 16.45 0.69
CA ARG A 140 -15.83 16.39 -0.48
C ARG A 140 -16.66 16.22 -1.76
N PRO A 141 -16.29 16.89 -2.87
CA PRO A 141 -16.96 16.67 -4.14
C PRO A 141 -16.71 15.25 -4.63
N GLY A 142 -17.75 14.62 -5.16
CA GLY A 142 -17.64 13.38 -5.90
C GLY A 142 -16.93 13.61 -7.24
N PHE A 143 -16.54 12.52 -7.88
CA PHE A 143 -15.69 12.55 -9.06
C PHE A 143 -16.37 13.30 -10.22
N GLY A 144 -17.66 13.07 -10.47
CA GLY A 144 -18.41 13.81 -11.50
C GLY A 144 -18.49 15.32 -11.25
N THR A 145 -18.64 15.75 -10.00
CA THR A 145 -18.62 17.17 -9.60
C THR A 145 -17.24 17.79 -9.80
N LEU A 146 -16.19 17.05 -9.44
CA LEU A 146 -14.80 17.46 -9.64
C LEU A 146 -14.48 17.65 -11.14
N LEU A 147 -14.82 16.66 -11.97
CA LEU A 147 -14.61 16.70 -13.42
C LEU A 147 -15.21 17.96 -14.05
N LYS A 148 -16.46 18.28 -13.70
CA LYS A 148 -17.15 19.50 -14.17
C LYS A 148 -16.41 20.76 -13.76
N LYS A 149 -16.01 20.87 -12.48
CA LYS A 149 -15.27 22.03 -11.96
C LYS A 149 -13.93 22.23 -12.66
N ILE A 150 -13.17 21.16 -12.87
CA ILE A 150 -11.89 21.24 -13.59
C ILE A 150 -12.10 21.66 -15.05
N ALA A 151 -13.10 21.07 -15.73
CA ALA A 151 -13.42 21.41 -17.11
C ALA A 151 -13.90 22.87 -17.24
N ASP A 152 -14.71 23.36 -16.31
CA ASP A 152 -15.14 24.75 -16.26
C ASP A 152 -13.95 25.68 -16.04
N TYR A 153 -13.09 25.38 -15.07
CA TYR A 153 -11.89 26.19 -14.79
C TYR A 153 -10.96 26.27 -16.01
N TRP A 154 -10.75 25.16 -16.72
CA TRP A 154 -9.99 25.15 -17.98
C TRP A 154 -10.62 26.05 -19.05
N ARG A 155 -11.95 26.02 -19.21
CA ARG A 155 -12.66 26.81 -20.21
C ARG A 155 -12.68 28.31 -19.87
N THR A 156 -12.89 28.65 -18.61
CA THR A 156 -13.12 30.04 -18.20
C THR A 156 -11.84 30.79 -17.82
N ASP A 157 -10.81 30.07 -17.37
CA ASP A 157 -9.54 30.67 -16.93
C ASP A 157 -8.32 29.76 -17.26
N ALA A 158 -8.13 29.49 -18.55
CA ALA A 158 -6.95 28.74 -19.02
C ALA A 158 -5.63 29.40 -18.60
N ALA A 159 -5.58 30.73 -18.54
CA ALA A 159 -4.38 31.47 -18.12
C ALA A 159 -4.03 31.18 -16.64
N GLY A 160 -5.03 31.19 -15.75
CA GLY A 160 -4.88 30.79 -14.35
C GLY A 160 -4.40 29.35 -14.20
N VAL A 161 -4.96 28.41 -14.97
CA VAL A 161 -4.49 27.00 -14.97
C VAL A 161 -3.02 26.90 -15.37
N HIS A 162 -2.61 27.56 -16.45
CA HIS A 162 -1.21 27.52 -16.90
C HIS A 162 -0.25 28.17 -15.90
N ALA A 163 -0.67 29.24 -15.23
CA ALA A 163 0.11 29.87 -14.16
C ALA A 163 0.29 28.91 -12.97
N GLN A 164 -0.79 28.30 -12.48
CA GLN A 164 -0.75 27.31 -11.40
C GLN A 164 0.14 26.11 -11.76
N ALA A 165 0.01 25.59 -12.98
CA ALA A 165 0.81 24.48 -13.46
C ALA A 165 2.31 24.82 -13.51
N LYS A 166 2.64 26.05 -13.94
CA LYS A 166 4.02 26.55 -14.00
C LYS A 166 4.63 26.68 -12.60
N ASP A 167 3.89 27.27 -11.67
CA ASP A 167 4.35 27.45 -10.29
C ASP A 167 4.58 26.11 -9.60
N MET A 168 3.67 25.14 -9.78
CA MET A 168 3.86 23.78 -9.29
C MET A 168 5.10 23.12 -9.88
N THR A 169 5.27 23.20 -11.21
CA THR A 169 6.45 22.64 -11.89
C THR A 169 7.75 23.25 -11.38
N ALA A 170 7.77 24.55 -11.07
CA ALA A 170 8.93 25.22 -10.50
C ALA A 170 9.24 24.68 -9.09
N ARG A 171 8.23 24.56 -8.23
CA ARG A 171 8.38 23.97 -6.88
C ARG A 171 8.93 22.55 -6.92
N LEU A 172 8.42 21.71 -7.82
CA LEU A 172 8.92 20.34 -7.98
C LEU A 172 10.36 20.29 -8.46
N LYS A 173 10.75 21.18 -9.39
CA LYS A 173 12.15 21.29 -9.85
C LYS A 173 13.09 21.76 -8.75
N ASP A 174 12.66 22.70 -7.91
CA ASP A 174 13.47 23.18 -6.80
C ASP A 174 13.56 22.15 -5.67
N ALA A 175 12.49 21.39 -5.40
CA ALA A 175 12.52 20.26 -4.46
C ALA A 175 13.40 19.11 -4.97
N GLY A 176 13.43 18.86 -6.29
CA GLY A 176 14.29 17.86 -6.92
C GLY A 176 15.74 18.28 -7.13
N ARG A 177 16.08 19.56 -6.91
CA ARG A 177 17.47 20.05 -6.92
C ARG A 177 18.16 19.64 -5.64
N ILE A 178 18.67 18.42 -5.64
CA ILE A 178 19.61 17.97 -4.62
C ILE A 178 20.95 18.68 -4.89
N PRO A 179 21.44 19.56 -3.99
CA PRO A 179 22.72 20.22 -4.19
C PRO A 179 23.82 19.16 -4.26
N SER A 180 24.61 19.18 -5.34
CA SER A 180 25.79 18.34 -5.49
C SER A 180 27.05 19.21 -5.38
N PRO A 181 28.06 18.81 -4.59
CA PRO A 181 28.12 17.57 -3.82
C PRO A 181 27.19 17.59 -2.59
N ILE A 182 26.51 16.47 -2.36
CA ILE A 182 25.73 16.26 -1.14
C ILE A 182 26.73 15.99 -0.02
N SER A 183 27.00 16.99 0.81
CA SER A 183 27.62 16.73 2.11
C SER A 183 26.50 16.64 3.16
N VAL A 184 26.22 15.43 3.64
CA VAL A 184 25.33 15.22 4.79
C VAL A 184 26.16 15.45 6.04
N SER A 185 25.89 16.52 6.79
CA SER A 185 26.57 16.79 8.05
C SER A 185 26.07 15.89 9.16
N GLU A 186 26.86 15.72 10.22
CA GLU A 186 26.38 15.02 11.43
C GLU A 186 25.17 15.72 12.06
N SER A 187 25.13 17.07 12.00
CA SER A 187 23.98 17.84 12.48
C SER A 187 22.69 17.51 11.73
N ALA A 188 22.77 17.26 10.41
CA ALA A 188 21.60 16.86 9.63
C ALA A 188 21.08 15.48 10.06
N LEU A 189 21.96 14.57 10.47
CA LEU A 189 21.55 13.27 11.02
C LEU A 189 20.89 13.45 12.40
N ASP A 190 21.43 14.33 13.24
CA ASP A 190 20.87 14.61 14.58
C ASP A 190 19.49 15.29 14.47
N GLU A 191 19.33 16.23 13.52
CA GLU A 191 18.05 16.85 13.18
C GLU A 191 17.03 15.82 12.68
N ALA A 192 17.45 14.88 11.83
CA ALA A 192 16.58 13.80 11.36
C ALA A 192 16.10 12.92 12.52
N VAL A 193 16.99 12.55 13.46
CA VAL A 193 16.62 11.80 14.67
C VAL A 193 15.63 12.58 15.52
N ALA A 194 15.85 13.89 15.70
CA ALA A 194 14.93 14.76 16.44
C ALA A 194 13.54 14.85 15.79
N GLN A 195 13.48 14.91 14.45
CA GLN A 195 12.22 14.88 13.71
C GLN A 195 11.49 13.57 13.92
N PHE A 196 12.17 12.42 13.75
CA PHE A 196 11.57 11.11 14.02
C PHE A 196 11.03 11.02 15.44
N ASN A 197 11.77 11.53 16.43
CA ASN A 197 11.31 11.55 17.81
C ASN A 197 10.07 12.44 18.03
N GLY A 198 9.93 13.53 17.28
CA GLY A 198 8.75 14.39 17.31
C GLY A 198 7.49 13.71 16.77
N GLU A 199 7.64 12.83 15.78
CA GLU A 199 6.53 12.11 15.14
C GLU A 199 6.27 10.72 15.74
N PHE A 200 7.13 10.24 16.64
CA PHE A 200 7.11 8.88 17.14
C PHE A 200 5.88 8.57 18.02
N ASP A 201 5.13 7.53 17.64
CA ASP A 201 4.06 6.98 18.48
C ASP A 201 4.64 6.08 19.56
N LYS A 202 4.75 6.61 20.78
CA LYS A 202 5.27 5.88 21.94
C LYS A 202 4.41 4.68 22.36
N THR A 203 3.13 4.67 22.01
CA THR A 203 2.18 3.62 22.40
C THR A 203 2.28 2.42 21.46
N HIS A 204 2.24 2.67 20.16
CA HIS A 204 2.15 1.62 19.14
C HIS A 204 3.35 1.56 18.19
N GLY A 205 4.39 2.37 18.39
CA GLY A 205 5.50 2.47 17.45
C GLY A 205 5.10 3.05 16.10
N GLY A 206 6.08 3.27 15.24
CA GLY A 206 5.91 4.01 13.99
C GLY A 206 5.92 5.53 14.18
N PHE A 207 5.69 6.24 13.10
CA PHE A 207 5.76 7.69 13.03
C PHE A 207 4.48 8.25 12.42
N GLY A 208 3.94 9.31 13.00
CA GLY A 208 2.67 9.92 12.60
C GLY A 208 1.43 9.17 13.09
N THR A 209 0.29 9.47 12.46
CA THR A 209 -1.03 8.92 12.80
C THR A 209 -1.45 7.82 11.82
N ALA A 210 -2.62 7.21 12.04
CA ALA A 210 -3.21 6.29 11.07
C ALA A 210 -3.61 7.02 9.76
N PRO A 211 -3.53 6.36 8.58
CA PRO A 211 -2.97 5.02 8.35
C PRO A 211 -1.43 5.00 8.51
N LYS A 212 -0.88 3.87 8.96
CA LYS A 212 0.56 3.71 9.23
C LYS A 212 1.27 2.87 8.17
N PHE A 213 2.34 3.41 7.60
CA PHE A 213 3.22 2.73 6.64
C PHE A 213 4.52 2.27 7.32
N PRO A 214 5.04 1.07 7.00
CA PRO A 214 6.33 0.60 7.50
C PRO A 214 7.50 1.49 7.07
N PRO A 215 8.18 2.20 8.00
CA PRO A 215 9.17 3.22 7.64
C PRO A 215 10.59 2.63 7.50
N ALA A 216 10.76 1.60 6.67
CA ALA A 216 11.99 0.78 6.61
C ALA A 216 13.28 1.61 6.46
N ALA A 217 13.31 2.56 5.52
CA ALA A 217 14.48 3.42 5.32
C ALA A 217 14.79 4.29 6.55
N GLY A 218 13.76 4.87 7.19
CA GLY A 218 13.88 5.64 8.42
C GLY A 218 14.41 4.81 9.59
N LEU A 219 13.90 3.60 9.76
CA LEU A 219 14.38 2.66 10.79
C LEU A 219 15.85 2.29 10.56
N SER A 220 16.25 2.05 9.31
CA SER A 220 17.65 1.77 8.94
C SER A 220 18.55 2.98 9.24
N LEU A 221 18.08 4.21 9.00
CA LEU A 221 18.79 5.44 9.37
C LEU A 221 18.95 5.56 10.89
N LEU A 222 17.88 5.34 11.66
CA LEU A 222 17.90 5.39 13.12
C LEU A 222 18.87 4.35 13.72
N LEU A 223 18.92 3.13 13.17
CA LEU A 223 19.91 2.12 13.57
C LEU A 223 21.35 2.58 13.30
N ARG A 224 21.61 3.21 12.15
CA ARG A 224 22.94 3.78 11.84
C ARG A 224 23.29 4.94 12.76
N CYS A 225 22.35 5.80 13.09
CA CYS A 225 22.54 6.90 14.04
C CYS A 225 22.84 6.36 15.44
N HIS A 226 22.06 5.38 15.92
CA HIS A 226 22.33 4.69 17.18
C HIS A 226 23.75 4.08 17.21
N ARG A 227 24.16 3.39 16.14
CA ARG A 227 25.50 2.79 16.07
C ARG A 227 26.63 3.85 16.08
N ARG A 228 26.38 5.04 15.52
CA ARG A 228 27.34 6.15 15.49
C ARG A 228 27.46 6.83 16.85
N SER A 229 26.34 7.23 17.45
CA SER A 229 26.30 8.11 18.62
C SER A 229 26.04 7.39 19.96
N GLY A 230 25.57 6.14 19.91
CA GLY A 230 25.07 5.42 21.09
C GLY A 230 23.69 5.87 21.55
N ASP A 231 22.96 6.69 20.77
CA ASP A 231 21.66 7.24 21.17
C ASP A 231 20.63 6.13 21.42
N LYS A 232 20.24 5.97 22.69
CA LYS A 232 19.27 4.97 23.12
C LYS A 232 17.84 5.29 22.68
N GLN A 233 17.50 6.56 22.45
CA GLN A 233 16.17 6.95 21.95
C GLN A 233 15.98 6.46 20.52
N ALA A 234 16.97 6.65 19.65
CA ALA A 234 16.95 6.10 18.30
C ALA A 234 16.72 4.58 18.29
N LEU A 235 17.41 3.84 19.17
CA LEU A 235 17.18 2.39 19.29
C LEU A 235 15.78 2.05 19.81
N ALA A 236 15.30 2.77 20.83
CA ALA A 236 13.97 2.53 21.40
C ALA A 236 12.85 2.77 20.39
N MET A 237 12.96 3.80 19.54
CA MET A 237 12.02 4.05 18.44
C MET A 237 12.01 2.88 17.45
N VAL A 238 13.20 2.37 17.09
CA VAL A 238 13.32 1.25 16.16
C VAL A 238 12.71 -0.02 16.75
N THR A 239 13.13 -0.44 17.94
CA THR A 239 12.68 -1.71 18.52
C THR A 239 11.18 -1.69 18.78
N LYS A 240 10.64 -0.61 19.34
CA LYS A 240 9.19 -0.48 19.57
C LYS A 240 8.39 -0.55 18.26
N THR A 241 8.87 0.07 17.20
CA THR A 241 8.20 0.01 15.88
C THR A 241 8.22 -1.41 15.31
N LEU A 242 9.39 -2.06 15.32
CA LEU A 242 9.55 -3.41 14.80
C LEU A 242 8.77 -4.46 15.61
N ASP A 243 8.73 -4.33 16.93
CA ASP A 243 7.98 -5.21 17.83
C ASP A 243 6.47 -5.10 17.55
N MET A 244 5.96 -3.88 17.44
CA MET A 244 4.53 -3.64 17.22
C MET A 244 4.09 -4.07 15.82
N MET A 245 4.91 -3.85 14.79
CA MET A 245 4.63 -4.38 13.45
C MET A 245 4.65 -5.91 13.40
N ALA A 246 5.63 -6.56 14.05
CA ALA A 246 5.74 -8.03 14.09
C ALA A 246 4.66 -8.69 14.97
N ALA A 247 4.05 -7.95 15.88
CA ALA A 247 2.91 -8.37 16.69
C ALA A 247 1.57 -8.08 16.00
N GLY A 248 1.48 -7.02 15.20
CA GLY A 248 0.26 -6.60 14.51
C GLY A 248 -0.20 -7.56 13.41
N GLY A 249 -1.38 -7.29 12.86
CA GLY A 249 -1.94 -8.00 11.72
C GLY A 249 -1.36 -7.58 10.37
N ILE A 250 -0.56 -6.49 10.34
CA ILE A 250 0.25 -6.13 9.16
C ILE A 250 1.29 -7.21 8.82
N TYR A 251 1.73 -7.99 9.80
CA TYR A 251 2.57 -9.15 9.60
C TYR A 251 1.71 -10.41 9.45
N ASP A 252 1.87 -11.15 8.36
CA ASP A 252 1.14 -12.40 8.16
C ASP A 252 1.72 -13.51 9.05
N HIS A 253 1.08 -13.76 10.18
CA HIS A 253 1.57 -14.73 11.17
C HIS A 253 1.55 -16.18 10.68
N ILE A 254 0.88 -16.50 9.57
CA ILE A 254 0.77 -17.87 9.04
C ILE A 254 1.73 -18.10 7.87
N GLY A 255 1.75 -17.19 6.89
CA GLY A 255 2.62 -17.30 5.71
C GLY A 255 3.89 -16.46 5.76
N GLY A 256 4.01 -15.53 6.69
CA GLY A 256 5.09 -14.55 6.69
C GLY A 256 4.90 -13.45 5.64
N GLY A 257 5.83 -12.49 5.68
CA GLY A 257 5.73 -11.26 4.90
C GLY A 257 4.79 -10.23 5.51
N PHE A 258 4.91 -9.01 5.02
CA PHE A 258 4.19 -7.84 5.47
C PHE A 258 3.22 -7.37 4.39
N ALA A 259 2.01 -7.04 4.83
CA ALA A 259 1.09 -6.20 4.10
C ALA A 259 1.62 -4.76 4.03
N ARG A 260 1.15 -4.01 3.05
CA ARG A 260 1.76 -2.74 2.67
C ARG A 260 1.68 -1.66 3.76
N TYR A 261 0.53 -1.53 4.39
CA TYR A 261 0.31 -0.57 5.46
C TYR A 261 -0.84 -1.02 6.36
N SER A 262 -0.98 -0.39 7.51
CA SER A 262 -2.12 -0.59 8.40
C SER A 262 -3.06 0.61 8.35
N THR A 263 -4.35 0.36 8.27
CA THR A 263 -5.38 1.41 8.28
C THR A 263 -5.59 2.00 9.68
N ASP A 264 -5.11 1.33 10.72
CA ASP A 264 -5.17 1.79 12.11
C ASP A 264 -3.78 2.13 12.70
N ALA A 265 -3.80 2.72 13.90
CA ALA A 265 -2.58 3.14 14.59
C ALA A 265 -1.84 1.98 15.30
N ARG A 266 -2.50 0.84 15.49
CA ARG A 266 -2.02 -0.29 16.31
C ARG A 266 -1.33 -1.36 15.47
N TRP A 267 -1.29 -1.19 14.15
CA TRP A 267 -0.81 -2.18 13.18
C TRP A 267 -1.70 -3.41 13.06
N LEU A 268 -2.97 -3.34 13.48
CA LEU A 268 -3.88 -4.49 13.46
C LEU A 268 -4.48 -4.70 12.08
N VAL A 269 -5.21 -3.72 11.55
CA VAL A 269 -5.94 -3.87 10.29
C VAL A 269 -5.01 -3.54 9.11
N PRO A 270 -4.62 -4.52 8.27
CA PRO A 270 -3.78 -4.25 7.11
C PRO A 270 -4.62 -3.80 5.91
N HIS A 271 -3.97 -3.12 4.97
CA HIS A 271 -4.36 -3.18 3.57
C HIS A 271 -3.62 -4.37 2.95
N PHE A 272 -4.32 -5.46 2.66
CA PHE A 272 -3.76 -6.82 2.59
C PHE A 272 -2.77 -7.11 1.46
N GLU A 273 -2.67 -6.19 0.50
CA GLU A 273 -1.65 -6.15 -0.53
C GLU A 273 -0.24 -6.31 0.06
N LYS A 274 0.61 -7.13 -0.56
CA LYS A 274 2.03 -7.25 -0.19
C LYS A 274 2.92 -6.90 -1.37
N MET A 275 3.83 -5.95 -1.17
CA MET A 275 4.76 -5.51 -2.20
C MET A 275 6.14 -6.13 -2.00
N LEU A 276 6.82 -6.51 -3.09
CA LEU A 276 8.18 -7.06 -3.03
C LEU A 276 9.14 -6.06 -2.38
N TYR A 277 9.06 -4.79 -2.76
CA TYR A 277 9.99 -3.77 -2.26
C TYR A 277 9.84 -3.55 -0.75
N ASP A 278 8.61 -3.55 -0.22
CA ASP A 278 8.35 -3.41 1.21
C ASP A 278 8.95 -4.61 1.97
N ASN A 279 8.67 -5.83 1.51
CA ASN A 279 9.16 -7.05 2.14
C ASN A 279 10.70 -7.17 2.08
N ALA A 280 11.32 -6.78 0.96
CA ALA A 280 12.77 -6.77 0.82
C ALA A 280 13.44 -5.76 1.77
N LEU A 281 12.88 -4.54 1.87
CA LEU A 281 13.40 -3.50 2.75
C LEU A 281 13.17 -3.84 4.22
N LEU A 282 12.02 -4.39 4.58
CA LEU A 282 11.72 -4.80 5.95
C LEU A 282 12.58 -5.97 6.40
N ALA A 283 12.74 -7.02 5.59
CA ALA A 283 13.63 -8.13 5.91
C ALA A 283 15.05 -7.62 6.24
N ARG A 284 15.56 -6.67 5.45
CA ARG A 284 16.87 -6.04 5.72
C ARG A 284 16.90 -5.31 7.07
N VAL A 285 15.91 -4.50 7.37
CA VAL A 285 15.88 -3.74 8.65
C VAL A 285 15.77 -4.67 9.85
N TYR A 286 14.98 -5.75 9.77
CA TYR A 286 14.91 -6.76 10.83
C TYR A 286 16.27 -7.47 11.02
N VAL A 287 17.01 -7.75 9.95
CA VAL A 287 18.39 -8.27 10.05
C VAL A 287 19.33 -7.25 10.73
N GLU A 288 19.28 -5.99 10.30
CA GLU A 288 20.09 -4.91 10.91
C GLU A 288 19.75 -4.76 12.41
N ALA A 289 18.48 -4.82 12.79
CA ALA A 289 18.04 -4.77 14.18
C ALA A 289 18.50 -6.00 14.99
N TYR A 290 18.46 -7.21 14.40
CA TYR A 290 19.02 -8.41 15.03
C TYR A 290 20.52 -8.27 15.27
N GLN A 291 21.26 -7.69 14.32
CA GLN A 291 22.70 -7.50 14.48
C GLN A 291 23.03 -6.60 15.67
N VAL A 292 22.23 -5.55 15.91
CA VAL A 292 22.40 -4.59 17.01
C VAL A 292 21.92 -5.15 18.35
N THR A 293 20.74 -5.77 18.38
CA THR A 293 20.05 -6.15 19.64
C THR A 293 20.24 -7.60 20.06
N LYS A 294 20.58 -8.48 19.11
CA LYS A 294 20.56 -9.95 19.25
C LYS A 294 19.20 -10.54 19.63
N ASN A 295 18.10 -9.80 19.47
CA ASN A 295 16.76 -10.30 19.76
C ASN A 295 16.35 -11.37 18.72
N PRO A 296 16.13 -12.64 19.12
CA PRO A 296 15.83 -13.74 18.19
C PRO A 296 14.53 -13.52 17.40
N LEU A 297 13.58 -12.74 17.91
CA LEU A 297 12.35 -12.38 17.18
C LEU A 297 12.67 -11.71 15.84
N TYR A 298 13.63 -10.79 15.80
CA TYR A 298 13.98 -10.08 14.57
C TYR A 298 14.60 -10.99 13.52
N ARG A 299 15.40 -11.97 13.95
CA ARG A 299 15.90 -13.03 13.06
C ARG A 299 14.74 -13.85 12.50
N GLN A 300 13.81 -14.27 13.35
CA GLN A 300 12.65 -15.07 12.93
C GLN A 300 11.80 -14.33 11.89
N VAL A 301 11.45 -13.07 12.17
CA VAL A 301 10.63 -12.25 11.26
C VAL A 301 11.32 -12.02 9.92
N ALA A 302 12.63 -11.75 9.92
CA ALA A 302 13.41 -11.62 8.70
C ALA A 302 13.41 -12.93 7.89
N THR A 303 13.61 -14.08 8.53
CA THR A 303 13.59 -15.39 7.87
C THR A 303 12.21 -15.71 7.30
N GLU A 304 11.14 -15.60 8.09
CA GLU A 304 9.77 -15.86 7.65
C GLU A 304 9.35 -14.91 6.48
N THR A 305 9.83 -13.66 6.49
CA THR A 305 9.61 -12.71 5.38
C THR A 305 10.34 -13.13 4.11
N LEU A 306 11.59 -13.60 4.22
CA LEU A 306 12.36 -14.10 3.07
C LEU A 306 11.80 -15.43 2.54
N ASP A 307 11.34 -16.31 3.43
CA ASP A 307 10.67 -17.56 3.06
C ASP A 307 9.38 -17.29 2.29
N TYR A 308 8.61 -16.26 2.67
CA TYR A 308 7.48 -15.78 1.89
C TYR A 308 7.90 -15.34 0.48
N VAL A 309 8.93 -14.50 0.35
CA VAL A 309 9.42 -14.04 -0.97
C VAL A 309 9.86 -15.23 -1.85
N LEU A 310 10.59 -16.18 -1.28
CA LEU A 310 11.04 -17.38 -2.01
C LEU A 310 9.88 -18.29 -2.42
N ARG A 311 8.86 -18.42 -1.58
CA ARG A 311 7.76 -19.36 -1.79
C ARG A 311 6.65 -18.80 -2.68
N GLU A 312 6.29 -17.53 -2.50
CA GLU A 312 5.08 -16.92 -3.08
C GLU A 312 5.41 -15.83 -4.10
N MET A 313 6.53 -15.13 -3.96
CA MET A 313 6.92 -14.06 -4.87
C MET A 313 7.95 -14.49 -5.92
N THR A 314 8.40 -15.74 -5.94
CA THR A 314 9.38 -16.24 -6.92
C THR A 314 8.66 -17.04 -8.01
N GLY A 315 8.71 -16.54 -9.24
CA GLY A 315 8.14 -17.24 -10.39
C GLY A 315 8.96 -18.46 -10.80
N PRO A 316 8.37 -19.41 -11.56
CA PRO A 316 9.03 -20.67 -11.95
C PRO A 316 10.29 -20.48 -12.81
N ALA A 317 10.46 -19.32 -13.45
CA ALA A 317 11.65 -18.96 -14.22
C ALA A 317 12.77 -18.31 -13.35
N GLY A 318 12.54 -18.13 -12.05
CA GLY A 318 13.51 -17.56 -11.10
C GLY A 318 13.45 -16.03 -10.93
N GLY A 319 12.58 -15.34 -11.66
CA GLY A 319 12.30 -13.92 -11.43
C GLY A 319 11.36 -13.70 -10.24
N PHE A 320 11.31 -12.48 -9.72
CA PHE A 320 10.39 -12.11 -8.64
C PHE A 320 9.17 -11.35 -9.18
N HIS A 321 7.98 -11.68 -8.65
CA HIS A 321 6.77 -10.89 -8.81
C HIS A 321 6.90 -9.55 -8.06
N SER A 322 6.21 -8.52 -8.54
CA SER A 322 6.22 -7.16 -7.98
C SER A 322 5.33 -7.05 -6.73
N ALA A 323 4.19 -7.73 -6.73
CA ALA A 323 3.17 -7.65 -5.68
C ALA A 323 2.30 -8.91 -5.59
N THR A 324 1.54 -9.03 -4.50
CA THR A 324 0.37 -9.92 -4.37
C THR A 324 -0.88 -9.11 -4.09
N ASP A 325 -1.99 -9.48 -4.72
CA ASP A 325 -3.29 -8.80 -4.61
C ASP A 325 -3.83 -8.79 -3.16
N ALA A 326 -4.57 -7.74 -2.82
CA ALA A 326 -5.33 -7.64 -1.58
C ALA A 326 -6.70 -8.33 -1.69
N ASP A 327 -7.27 -8.40 -2.89
CA ASP A 327 -8.62 -8.89 -3.14
C ASP A 327 -8.60 -10.37 -3.49
N SER A 328 -9.46 -11.15 -2.81
CA SER A 328 -9.76 -12.53 -3.18
C SER A 328 -11.26 -12.65 -3.39
N GLU A 329 -11.67 -13.10 -4.58
CA GLU A 329 -13.08 -13.15 -5.00
C GLU A 329 -13.78 -11.78 -4.91
N GLY A 330 -13.03 -10.69 -5.12
CA GLY A 330 -13.54 -9.32 -5.07
C GLY A 330 -13.76 -8.77 -3.65
N VAL A 331 -13.28 -9.48 -2.63
CA VAL A 331 -13.33 -9.09 -1.22
C VAL A 331 -11.92 -8.94 -0.68
N GLU A 332 -11.58 -7.74 -0.19
CA GLU A 332 -10.28 -7.46 0.40
C GLU A 332 -10.01 -8.38 1.60
N GLY A 333 -8.82 -8.96 1.69
CA GLY A 333 -8.37 -9.70 2.87
C GLY A 333 -8.97 -11.08 3.08
N LYS A 334 -9.98 -11.48 2.30
CA LYS A 334 -10.69 -12.78 2.42
C LYS A 334 -9.73 -13.98 2.47
N PHE A 335 -8.64 -13.92 1.70
CA PHE A 335 -7.62 -14.96 1.70
C PHE A 335 -6.90 -15.12 3.05
N PHE A 336 -6.75 -14.04 3.83
CA PHE A 336 -5.89 -13.96 5.00
C PHE A 336 -6.61 -14.11 6.35
N VAL A 337 -7.92 -13.85 6.41
CA VAL A 337 -8.69 -13.85 7.67
C VAL A 337 -9.21 -15.21 8.08
N TRP A 338 -9.50 -15.37 9.38
CA TRP A 338 -9.87 -16.66 9.98
C TRP A 338 -11.02 -16.54 10.98
N THR A 339 -11.81 -17.60 11.07
CA THR A 339 -12.74 -17.85 12.18
C THR A 339 -12.21 -18.99 13.07
N PRO A 340 -12.69 -19.12 14.32
CA PRO A 340 -12.38 -20.29 15.15
C PRO A 340 -12.79 -21.63 14.50
N ALA A 341 -13.85 -21.62 13.66
CA ALA A 341 -14.27 -22.79 12.91
C ALA A 341 -13.25 -23.19 11.84
N ASP A 342 -12.70 -22.21 11.10
CA ASP A 342 -11.65 -22.46 10.09
C ASP A 342 -10.39 -23.08 10.73
N VAL A 343 -9.98 -22.54 11.88
CA VAL A 343 -8.80 -23.04 12.62
C VAL A 343 -9.01 -24.48 13.08
N ARG A 344 -10.17 -24.80 13.65
CA ARG A 344 -10.52 -26.17 14.08
C ARG A 344 -10.54 -27.15 12.91
N ALA A 345 -11.17 -26.76 11.80
CA ALA A 345 -11.24 -27.58 10.59
C ALA A 345 -9.85 -27.86 9.98
N ALA A 346 -8.93 -26.88 10.05
CA ALA A 346 -7.59 -27.03 9.52
C ALA A 346 -6.68 -27.92 10.39
N LEU A 347 -6.86 -27.91 11.71
CA LEU A 347 -5.95 -28.56 12.65
C LEU A 347 -6.39 -29.96 13.09
N ASN A 348 -7.70 -30.27 13.05
CA ASN A 348 -8.27 -31.54 13.50
C ASN A 348 -7.83 -31.95 14.94
N ASP A 349 -7.49 -30.96 15.78
CA ASP A 349 -7.15 -31.11 17.19
C ASP A 349 -7.67 -29.88 17.95
N GLU A 350 -8.69 -30.09 18.78
CA GLU A 350 -9.40 -29.03 19.50
C GLU A 350 -8.49 -28.27 20.48
N GLU A 351 -7.54 -28.96 21.12
CA GLU A 351 -6.67 -28.31 22.11
C GLU A 351 -5.60 -27.45 21.40
N THR A 352 -4.99 -27.92 20.31
CA THR A 352 -4.11 -27.09 19.49
C THR A 352 -4.87 -25.91 18.89
N ALA A 353 -6.09 -26.11 18.40
CA ALA A 353 -6.93 -25.03 17.87
C ALA A 353 -7.25 -23.97 18.93
N ARG A 354 -7.67 -24.39 20.14
CA ARG A 354 -7.96 -23.49 21.26
C ARG A 354 -6.74 -22.64 21.64
N ARG A 355 -5.57 -23.27 21.77
CA ARG A 355 -4.30 -22.58 22.08
C ARG A 355 -3.90 -21.60 20.98
N PHE A 356 -4.02 -21.99 19.72
CA PHE A 356 -3.70 -21.14 18.58
C PHE A 356 -4.63 -19.92 18.54
N CYS A 357 -5.94 -20.13 18.67
CA CYS A 357 -6.92 -19.04 18.71
C CYS A 357 -6.64 -18.06 19.84
N ALA A 358 -6.31 -18.54 21.03
CA ALA A 358 -5.97 -17.68 22.17
C ALA A 358 -4.70 -16.85 21.92
N LEU A 359 -3.65 -17.47 21.34
CA LEU A 359 -2.39 -16.79 21.03
C LEU A 359 -2.53 -15.72 19.95
N TYR A 360 -3.38 -15.96 18.95
CA TYR A 360 -3.53 -15.11 17.78
C TYR A 360 -4.77 -14.20 17.80
N ASP A 361 -5.44 -14.10 18.95
CA ASP A 361 -6.63 -13.26 19.15
C ASP A 361 -7.76 -13.57 18.14
N ILE A 362 -7.99 -14.87 17.90
CA ILE A 362 -9.06 -15.37 17.03
C ILE A 362 -10.24 -15.75 17.90
N THR A 363 -11.33 -15.00 17.80
CA THR A 363 -12.53 -15.16 18.63
C THR A 363 -13.79 -15.29 17.77
N ASP A 364 -14.90 -15.75 18.36
CA ASP A 364 -16.20 -15.81 17.68
C ASP A 364 -16.77 -14.42 17.36
N ALA A 365 -16.40 -13.39 18.14
CA ALA A 365 -16.82 -12.01 17.90
C ALA A 365 -16.12 -11.37 16.69
N GLY A 366 -14.92 -11.87 16.35
CA GLY A 366 -14.04 -11.25 15.37
C GLY A 366 -13.27 -10.05 15.93
N ASN A 367 -12.12 -9.77 15.33
CA ASN A 367 -11.39 -8.52 15.55
C ASN A 367 -11.43 -7.60 14.31
N TRP A 368 -12.05 -8.05 13.20
CA TRP A 368 -12.30 -7.28 11.98
C TRP A 368 -13.46 -7.88 11.16
N GLU A 369 -14.51 -7.11 10.89
CA GLU A 369 -15.64 -7.49 10.02
C GLU A 369 -16.23 -8.89 10.28
N HIS A 370 -16.43 -9.25 11.57
CA HIS A 370 -16.90 -10.57 12.03
C HIS A 370 -15.96 -11.75 11.73
N THR A 371 -14.76 -11.46 11.25
CA THR A 371 -13.64 -12.40 11.09
C THR A 371 -12.47 -11.95 11.96
N ASN A 372 -11.36 -12.69 11.91
CA ASN A 372 -10.17 -12.36 12.68
C ASN A 372 -8.95 -12.23 11.78
N ILE A 373 -8.23 -11.15 11.98
CA ILE A 373 -6.86 -10.96 11.53
C ILE A 373 -5.97 -11.55 12.65
N PRO A 374 -5.24 -12.64 12.39
CA PRO A 374 -4.33 -13.22 13.38
C PRO A 374 -3.31 -12.17 13.83
N ASN A 375 -3.19 -11.94 15.13
CA ASN A 375 -2.24 -10.97 15.70
C ASN A 375 -1.79 -11.38 17.11
N ARG A 376 -0.67 -10.82 17.57
CA ARG A 376 -0.10 -11.03 18.91
C ARG A 376 0.05 -9.72 19.68
N LEU A 377 -0.89 -8.79 19.50
CA LEU A 377 -0.84 -7.49 20.19
C LEU A 377 -1.03 -7.61 21.71
N ARG A 378 -1.65 -8.70 22.16
CA ARG A 378 -1.70 -9.08 23.57
C ARG A 378 -0.38 -9.76 23.97
N PRO A 379 0.27 -9.34 25.08
CA PRO A 379 1.50 -9.98 25.55
C PRO A 379 1.31 -11.48 25.76
N ILE A 380 2.27 -12.29 25.28
CA ILE A 380 2.17 -13.75 25.33
C ILE A 380 2.07 -14.26 26.78
N GLU A 381 2.71 -13.59 27.73
CA GLU A 381 2.66 -13.91 29.16
C GLU A 381 1.27 -13.68 29.77
N GLU A 382 0.50 -12.74 29.22
CA GLU A 382 -0.89 -12.53 29.62
C GLU A 382 -1.78 -13.65 29.07
N VAL A 383 -1.62 -13.97 27.79
CA VAL A 383 -2.38 -15.06 27.15
C VAL A 383 -2.09 -16.38 27.84
N ALA A 384 -0.82 -16.70 28.07
CA ALA A 384 -0.36 -17.92 28.74
C ALA A 384 -1.01 -18.08 30.12
N ARG A 385 -1.01 -17.04 30.95
CA ARG A 385 -1.69 -17.04 32.26
C ARG A 385 -3.21 -17.20 32.15
N HIS A 386 -3.84 -16.60 31.13
CA HIS A 386 -5.29 -16.67 30.96
C HIS A 386 -5.78 -18.08 30.63
N ILE A 387 -4.95 -18.88 29.94
CA ILE A 387 -5.30 -20.23 29.51
C ILE A 387 -4.56 -21.35 30.25
N ASP A 388 -3.88 -20.99 31.35
CA ASP A 388 -3.09 -21.86 32.23
C ASP A 388 -2.01 -22.68 31.50
N LEU A 389 -1.19 -21.98 30.70
CA LEU A 389 -0.05 -22.54 29.97
C LEU A 389 1.20 -21.67 30.18
N THR A 390 2.35 -22.20 29.78
CA THR A 390 3.60 -21.46 29.64
C THR A 390 3.68 -20.77 28.27
N THR A 391 4.56 -19.77 28.16
CA THR A 391 4.86 -19.11 26.87
C THR A 391 5.44 -20.09 25.86
N ASP A 392 6.28 -21.03 26.32
CA ASP A 392 6.95 -22.00 25.45
C ASP A 392 5.94 -22.98 24.85
N GLU A 393 4.97 -23.47 25.63
CA GLU A 393 3.89 -24.33 25.12
C GLU A 393 3.04 -23.63 24.04
N LEU A 394 2.80 -22.32 24.18
CA LEU A 394 2.10 -21.53 23.18
C LEU A 394 2.93 -21.38 21.89
N LEU A 395 4.23 -21.11 22.00
CA LEU A 395 5.13 -20.99 20.86
C LEU A 395 5.30 -22.32 20.12
N GLU A 396 5.42 -23.44 20.85
CA GLU A 396 5.45 -24.79 20.28
C GLU A 396 4.14 -25.13 19.56
N THR A 397 3.01 -24.77 20.16
CA THR A 397 1.68 -24.92 19.54
C THR A 397 1.63 -24.16 18.22
N ALA A 398 2.06 -22.89 18.20
CA ALA A 398 2.11 -22.09 16.98
C ALA A 398 2.99 -22.73 15.90
N ALA A 399 4.20 -23.17 16.25
CA ALA A 399 5.13 -23.81 15.31
C ALA A 399 4.54 -25.07 14.67
N ARG A 400 3.78 -25.88 15.43
CA ARG A 400 3.10 -27.07 14.92
C ARG A 400 1.87 -26.75 14.07
N ALA A 401 1.11 -25.71 14.44
CA ALA A 401 -0.16 -25.36 13.80
C ALA A 401 0.02 -24.62 12.46
N LYS A 402 0.98 -23.69 12.36
CA LYS A 402 1.18 -22.82 11.19
C LYS A 402 1.24 -23.60 9.85
N PRO A 403 1.99 -24.70 9.70
CA PRO A 403 2.05 -25.42 8.42
C PRO A 403 0.70 -26.00 7.97
N ALA A 404 -0.12 -26.49 8.90
CA ALA A 404 -1.44 -27.03 8.60
C ALA A 404 -2.42 -25.90 8.20
N LEU A 405 -2.41 -24.79 8.93
CA LEU A 405 -3.18 -23.59 8.60
C LEU A 405 -2.77 -23.01 7.24
N TYR A 406 -1.48 -22.95 6.95
CA TYR A 406 -0.99 -22.51 5.65
C TYR A 406 -1.49 -23.41 4.51
N ARG A 407 -1.42 -24.75 4.66
CA ARG A 407 -1.98 -25.69 3.66
C ARG A 407 -3.48 -25.51 3.45
N ALA A 408 -4.23 -25.25 4.52
CA ALA A 408 -5.67 -24.96 4.42
C ALA A 408 -5.91 -23.64 3.68
N ARG A 409 -5.10 -22.60 3.95
CA ARG A 409 -5.17 -21.31 3.24
C ARG A 409 -4.90 -21.45 1.74
N GLN A 410 -3.97 -22.31 1.35
CA GLN A 410 -3.66 -22.56 -0.07
C GLN A 410 -4.82 -23.18 -0.88
N GLN A 411 -5.87 -23.67 -0.22
CA GLN A 411 -7.09 -24.13 -0.91
C GLN A 411 -8.07 -22.99 -1.23
N ARG A 412 -7.82 -21.78 -0.72
CA ARG A 412 -8.60 -20.58 -1.03
C ARG A 412 -8.16 -20.02 -2.38
N ILE A 413 -9.02 -19.23 -3.03
CA ILE A 413 -8.66 -18.50 -4.24
C ILE A 413 -7.69 -17.37 -3.82
N PRO A 414 -6.44 -17.38 -4.31
CA PRO A 414 -5.47 -16.35 -3.97
C PRO A 414 -5.80 -14.99 -4.58
#